data_AF-A0A8J8MAA1-F1
#
_entry.id   AF-A0A8J8MAA1-F1
#
_cell.length_a   1.000
_cell.length_b   1.000
_cell.length_c   1.000
_cell.angle_alpha   90.00
_cell.angle_beta   90.00
_cell.angle_gamma   90.00
#
_symmetry.space_group_name_H-M   'P 1'
#
loop_
_entity.id
_entity.type
_entity.pdbx_description
1 polymer ?
#
loop_
_entity_poly.entity_id
_entity_poly.type
_entity_poly.pdbx_seq_one_letter_code
_entity_poly.pdbx_strand_id
1 'polypeptide(L)'
;MVRPRRRINYSHVMNQVRKIRQLSNDLSNESRDLNNIINDIVYIWKGEASREFIGQGEMLEGDINSTSKKMSEIATRISDVAYDIKREDDRRLDAYYDWLERQSDYYD
;
A
#
# COMPACT_ATOMS: atom_id res chain seq x y z
N MET A 1 15.75 -14.62 -31.05
CA MET A 1 14.98 -14.42 -29.79
C MET A 1 13.85 -13.43 -30.05
N VAL A 2 12.68 -13.54 -29.41
CA VAL A 2 11.58 -12.55 -29.55
C VAL A 2 11.71 -11.49 -28.45
N ARG A 3 11.44 -10.22 -28.77
CA ARG A 3 11.50 -9.12 -27.79
C ARG A 3 10.55 -9.39 -26.61
N PRO A 4 11.06 -9.45 -25.37
CA PRO A 4 10.22 -9.63 -24.18
C PRO A 4 9.27 -8.44 -23.97
N ARG A 5 8.05 -8.72 -23.50
CA ARG A 5 7.06 -7.71 -23.11
C ARG A 5 7.06 -7.52 -21.59
N ARG A 6 6.83 -6.27 -21.15
CA ARG A 6 6.59 -5.96 -19.73
C ARG A 6 5.29 -6.60 -19.27
N ARG A 7 5.31 -7.27 -18.11
CA ARG A 7 4.13 -7.92 -17.52
C ARG A 7 3.21 -6.93 -16.80
N ILE A 8 3.76 -5.83 -16.29
CA ILE A 8 3.02 -4.80 -15.57
C ILE A 8 3.40 -3.40 -16.04
N ASN A 9 2.49 -2.45 -15.85
CA ASN A 9 2.83 -1.04 -15.87
C ASN A 9 3.32 -0.64 -14.46
N TYR A 10 4.63 -0.72 -14.25
CA TYR A 10 5.25 -0.46 -12.94
C TYR A 10 4.89 0.93 -12.38
N SER A 11 4.93 1.97 -13.21
CA SER A 11 4.61 3.34 -12.78
C SER A 11 3.16 3.45 -12.29
N HIS A 12 2.22 2.84 -13.03
CA HIS A 12 0.81 2.82 -12.63
C HIS A 12 0.59 2.06 -11.32
N VAL A 13 1.21 0.88 -11.16
CA VAL A 13 1.13 0.11 -9.92
C VAL A 13 1.70 0.90 -8.73
N MET A 14 2.85 1.56 -8.89
CA MET A 14 3.43 2.38 -7.84
C MET A 14 2.57 3.61 -7.49
N ASN A 15 1.83 4.16 -8.46
CA ASN A 15 0.84 5.20 -8.17
C ASN A 15 -0.32 4.66 -7.33
N GLN A 16 -0.81 3.45 -7.59
CA GLN A 16 -1.84 2.82 -6.77
C GLN A 16 -1.33 2.54 -5.35
N VAL A 17 -0.10 2.05 -5.20
CA VAL A 17 0.56 1.86 -3.89
C VAL A 17 0.58 3.16 -3.08
N ARG A 18 0.94 4.29 -3.71
CA ARG A 18 0.93 5.61 -3.03
C ARG A 18 -0.47 5.99 -2.55
N LYS A 19 -1.51 5.76 -3.35
CA LYS A 19 -2.91 6.03 -2.96
C LYS A 19 -3.34 5.18 -1.77
N ILE A 20 -2.99 3.89 -1.75
CA ILE A 20 -3.31 3.01 -0.61
C ILE A 20 -2.60 3.49 0.67
N ARG A 21 -1.33 3.91 0.57
CA ARG A 21 -0.59 4.47 1.70
C ARG A 21 -1.22 5.77 2.21
N GLN A 22 -1.67 6.63 1.31
CA GLN A 22 -2.39 7.85 1.68
C GLN A 22 -3.68 7.52 2.44
N LEU A 23 -4.53 6.64 1.89
CA LEU A 23 -5.76 6.20 2.57
C LEU A 23 -5.50 5.55 3.93
N SER A 24 -4.43 4.77 4.05
CA SER A 24 -3.98 4.19 5.32
C SER A 24 -3.63 5.28 6.33
N ASN A 25 -2.89 6.31 5.93
CA ASN A 25 -2.55 7.44 6.80
C ASN A 25 -3.80 8.23 7.20
N ASP A 26 -4.70 8.49 6.25
CA ASP A 26 -5.96 9.20 6.49
C ASP A 26 -6.80 8.44 7.53
N LEU A 27 -6.98 7.12 7.38
CA LEU A 27 -7.65 6.29 8.39
C LEU A 27 -6.96 6.34 9.77
N SER A 28 -5.62 6.38 9.80
CA SER A 28 -4.90 6.51 11.07
C SER A 28 -5.14 7.87 11.72
N ASN A 29 -5.38 8.93 10.95
CA ASN A 29 -5.74 10.25 11.50
C ASN A 29 -7.18 10.23 12.02
N GLU A 30 -8.11 9.66 11.27
CA GLU A 30 -9.52 9.51 11.70
C GLU A 30 -9.65 8.72 13.02
N SER A 31 -8.82 7.68 13.24
CA SER A 31 -8.80 6.96 14.54
C SER A 31 -8.32 7.86 15.69
N ARG A 32 -7.35 8.75 15.45
CA ARG A 32 -6.91 9.73 16.46
C ARG A 32 -8.00 10.75 16.77
N ASP A 33 -8.69 11.23 15.74
CA ASP A 33 -9.78 12.20 15.91
C ASP A 33 -10.96 11.58 16.66
N LEU A 34 -11.30 10.32 16.34
CA LEU A 34 -12.30 9.57 17.10
C LEU A 34 -11.90 9.40 18.57
N ASN A 35 -10.64 9.06 18.85
CA ASN A 35 -10.14 8.97 20.22
C ASN A 35 -10.25 10.31 20.97
N ASN A 36 -9.97 11.44 20.32
CA ASN A 36 -10.13 12.76 20.93
C ASN A 36 -11.60 13.02 21.30
N ILE A 37 -12.54 12.71 20.40
CA ILE A 37 -13.99 12.85 20.65
C ILE A 37 -14.43 11.96 21.83
N ILE A 38 -13.96 10.72 21.89
CA ILE A 38 -14.25 9.80 22.99
C ILE A 38 -13.78 10.41 24.32
N ASN A 39 -12.56 10.94 24.36
CA ASN A 39 -12.02 11.58 25.57
C ASN A 39 -12.84 12.80 26.00
N ASP A 40 -13.31 13.64 25.07
CA ASP A 40 -14.18 14.77 25.39
C ASP A 40 -15.51 14.32 26.02
N ILE A 41 -16.10 13.25 25.49
CA ILE A 41 -17.35 12.67 26.01
C ILE A 41 -17.16 12.14 27.44
N VAL A 42 -16.02 11.50 27.73
CA VAL A 42 -15.69 11.00 29.07
C VAL A 42 -15.76 12.11 30.12
N TYR A 43 -15.37 13.35 29.78
CA TYR A 43 -15.39 14.47 30.72
C TYR A 43 -16.80 15.00 30.99
N ILE A 44 -17.64 15.07 29.97
CA ILE A 44 -18.93 15.78 30.03
C ILE A 44 -20.09 14.85 30.39
N TRP A 45 -20.05 13.58 29.96
CA TRP A 45 -21.18 12.66 30.13
C TRP A 45 -20.85 11.52 31.09
N LYS A 46 -21.46 11.58 32.29
CA LYS A 46 -21.37 10.53 33.30
C LYS A 46 -22.62 9.64 33.26
N GLY A 47 -22.44 8.33 33.45
CA GLY A 47 -23.54 7.37 33.52
C GLY A 47 -23.21 6.06 32.84
N GLU A 48 -24.15 5.13 32.85
CA GLU A 48 -23.99 3.83 32.22
C GLU A 48 -24.04 3.91 30.69
N ALA A 49 -24.98 4.68 30.15
CA ALA A 49 -25.10 4.90 28.72
C ALA A 49 -23.84 5.53 28.08
N SER A 50 -23.14 6.41 28.81
CA SER A 50 -21.89 6.98 28.32
C SER A 50 -20.76 5.96 28.26
N ARG A 51 -20.68 5.06 29.25
CA ARG A 51 -19.69 3.96 29.26
C ARG A 51 -19.88 3.02 28.08
N GLU A 52 -21.11 2.64 27.77
CA GLU A 52 -21.41 1.80 26.61
C GLU A 52 -21.02 2.49 25.29
N PHE A 53 -21.35 3.78 25.15
CA PHE A 53 -20.97 4.56 23.98
C PHE A 53 -19.45 4.66 23.83
N ILE A 54 -18.73 4.96 24.91
CA ILE A 54 -17.26 4.99 24.94
C ILE A 54 -16.68 3.65 24.51
N GLY A 55 -17.18 2.54 25.07
CA GLY A 55 -16.70 1.20 24.72
C GLY A 55 -16.90 0.87 23.24
N GLN A 56 -18.04 1.24 22.65
CA GLN A 56 -18.25 1.09 21.21
C GLN A 56 -17.30 1.97 20.37
N GLY A 57 -17.02 3.20 20.84
CA GLY A 57 -16.05 4.08 20.22
C GLY A 57 -14.63 3.52 20.23
N GLU A 58 -14.18 2.99 21.38
CA GLU A 58 -12.86 2.39 21.52
C GLU A 58 -12.69 1.14 20.62
N MET A 59 -13.74 0.32 20.51
CA MET A 59 -13.73 -0.82 19.57
C MET A 59 -13.60 -0.35 18.12
N LEU A 60 -14.38 0.67 17.72
CA LEU A 60 -14.31 1.22 16.37
C LEU A 60 -12.94 1.86 16.07
N GLU A 61 -12.36 2.59 17.02
CA GLU A 61 -11.00 3.15 16.91
C GLU A 61 -9.97 2.05 16.65
N GLY A 62 -10.03 0.96 17.43
CA GLY A 62 -9.17 -0.20 17.27
C GLY A 62 -9.31 -0.86 15.89
N ASP A 63 -10.53 -1.00 15.38
CA ASP A 63 -10.81 -1.57 14.06
C ASP A 63 -10.27 -0.69 12.93
N ILE A 64 -10.45 0.63 13.02
CA ILE A 64 -9.92 1.61 12.06
C ILE A 64 -8.39 1.54 12.04
N ASN A 65 -7.75 1.56 13.21
CA ASN A 65 -6.30 1.50 13.34
C ASN A 65 -5.73 0.18 12.79
N SER A 66 -6.39 -0.94 13.10
CA SER A 66 -6.06 -2.26 12.55
C SER A 66 -6.16 -2.30 11.03
N THR A 67 -7.24 -1.73 10.48
CA THR A 67 -7.46 -1.63 9.03
C THR A 67 -6.39 -0.77 8.35
N SER A 68 -6.07 0.40 8.92
CA SER A 68 -5.01 1.27 8.45
C SER A 68 -3.66 0.53 8.35
N LYS A 69 -3.26 -0.21 9.39
CA LYS A 69 -2.03 -1.00 9.39
C LYS A 69 -2.02 -2.06 8.28
N LYS A 70 -3.10 -2.83 8.15
CA LYS A 70 -3.25 -3.85 7.09
C LYS A 70 -3.14 -3.24 5.69
N MET A 71 -3.70 -2.05 5.48
CA MET A 71 -3.58 -1.35 4.20
C MET A 71 -2.12 -0.97 3.89
N SER A 72 -1.38 -0.48 4.89
CA SER A 72 0.03 -0.16 4.73
C SER A 72 0.89 -1.39 4.42
N GLU A 73 0.62 -2.51 5.10
CA GLU A 73 1.26 -3.79 4.83
C GLU A 73 0.99 -4.31 3.41
N ILE A 74 -0.27 -4.25 2.97
CA ILE A 74 -0.65 -4.64 1.60
C ILE A 74 0.04 -3.75 0.57
N ALA A 75 0.08 -2.43 0.79
CA ALA A 75 0.76 -1.51 -0.11
C ALA A 75 2.26 -1.83 -0.25
N THR A 76 2.91 -2.21 0.87
CA THR A 76 4.31 -2.65 0.87
C THR A 76 4.49 -3.95 0.08
N ARG A 77 3.65 -4.96 0.31
CA ARG A 77 3.71 -6.23 -0.45
C ARG A 77 3.49 -6.02 -1.95
N ILE A 78 2.56 -5.17 -2.35
CA ILE A 78 2.33 -4.84 -3.77
C ILE A 78 3.57 -4.16 -4.35
N SER A 79 4.18 -3.21 -3.62
CA SER A 79 5.41 -2.54 -4.04
C SER A 79 6.55 -3.53 -4.28
N ASP A 80 6.74 -4.48 -3.37
CA ASP A 80 7.83 -5.47 -3.44
C ASP A 80 7.65 -6.40 -4.63
N VAL A 81 6.44 -6.95 -4.82
CA VAL A 81 6.13 -7.80 -5.98
C VAL A 81 6.27 -7.03 -7.29
N ALA A 82 5.81 -5.76 -7.34
CA ALA A 82 5.97 -4.93 -8.52
C ALA A 82 7.45 -4.68 -8.85
N TYR A 83 8.28 -4.48 -7.83
CA TYR A 83 9.72 -4.31 -7.99
C TYR A 83 10.39 -5.58 -8.52
N ASP A 84 10.04 -6.74 -7.98
CA ASP A 84 10.58 -8.03 -8.43
C ASP A 84 10.21 -8.33 -9.89
N ILE A 85 8.96 -8.09 -10.28
CA ILE A 85 8.50 -8.24 -11.66
C ILE A 85 9.27 -7.29 -12.59
N LYS A 86 9.40 -6.02 -12.20
CA LYS A 86 10.12 -5.01 -12.99
C LYS A 86 11.57 -5.44 -13.22
N ARG A 87 12.26 -5.88 -12.15
CA ARG A 87 13.66 -6.32 -12.19
C ARG A 87 13.85 -7.53 -13.11
N GLU A 88 12.95 -8.50 -13.05
CA GLU A 88 13.01 -9.67 -13.94
C GLU A 88 12.72 -9.28 -15.40
N ASP A 89 11.76 -8.37 -15.63
CA ASP A 89 11.48 -7.86 -16.97
C ASP A 89 12.64 -7.03 -17.55
N ASP A 90 13.33 -6.25 -16.71
CA ASP A 90 14.55 -5.51 -17.07
C ASP A 90 15.63 -6.49 -17.56
N ARG A 91 15.95 -7.51 -16.75
CA ARG A 91 16.97 -8.53 -17.09
C ARG A 91 16.67 -9.26 -18.40
N ARG A 92 15.40 -9.58 -18.66
CA ARG A 92 14.99 -10.23 -19.92
C ARG A 92 15.20 -9.32 -21.11
N LEU A 93 14.89 -8.02 -20.96
CA LEU A 93 15.11 -7.04 -22.02
C LEU A 93 16.60 -6.82 -22.29
N ASP A 94 17.41 -6.71 -21.24
CA ASP A 94 18.86 -6.55 -21.36
C ASP A 94 19.46 -7.75 -22.11
N ALA A 95 19.13 -8.98 -21.69
CA ALA A 95 19.58 -10.19 -22.38
C ALA A 95 19.13 -10.28 -23.86
N TYR A 96 17.97 -9.71 -24.19
CA TYR A 96 17.49 -9.64 -25.57
C TYR A 96 18.32 -8.65 -26.41
N TYR A 97 18.70 -7.50 -25.85
CA TYR A 97 19.54 -6.53 -26.56
C TYR A 97 20.98 -7.03 -26.69
N ASP A 98 21.55 -7.65 -25.66
CA ASP A 98 22.87 -8.31 -25.74
C ASP A 98 22.90 -9.39 -26.83
N TRP A 99 21.80 -10.15 -26.99
CA TRP A 99 21.68 -11.14 -28.06
C TRP A 99 21.63 -10.50 -29.44
N LEU A 100 20.93 -9.37 -29.61
CA LEU A 100 20.87 -8.64 -30.87
C LEU A 100 22.23 -8.07 -31.29
N GLU A 101 22.95 -7.47 -30.35
CA GLU A 101 24.29 -6.89 -30.59
C GLU A 101 25.27 -7.97 -31.08
N ARG A 102 25.34 -9.11 -30.37
CA ARG A 102 26.16 -10.26 -30.78
C ARG A 102 25.79 -10.84 -32.14
N GLN A 103 24.53 -10.76 -32.55
CA GLN A 103 24.12 -11.20 -33.88
C GLN A 103 24.57 -10.20 -34.94
N SER A 104 24.48 -8.89 -34.69
CA SER A 104 24.98 -7.86 -35.61
C SER A 104 26.48 -8.02 -35.86
N ASP A 105 27.27 -8.14 -34.78
CA ASP A 105 28.72 -8.32 -34.84
C ASP A 105 29.17 -9.61 -35.55
N TYR A 106 28.28 -10.60 -35.69
CA TYR A 106 28.57 -11.86 -36.36
C TYR A 106 28.36 -11.79 -37.89
N TYR A 107 27.58 -10.82 -38.37
CA TYR A 107 27.23 -10.68 -39.78
C TYR A 107 27.89 -9.46 -40.45
N ASP A 108 28.67 -8.67 -39.71
CA ASP A 108 29.61 -7.64 -40.20
C ASP A 108 31.04 -8.22 -40.35
#